data_AF-A0A0R1PGK9-F1
#
_entry.id   AF-A0A0R1PGK9-F1
#
_cell.length_a   1.000
_cell.length_b   1.000
_cell.length_c   1.000
_cell.angle_alpha   90.00
_cell.angle_beta   90.00
_cell.angle_gamma   90.00
#
_symmetry.space_group_name_H-M   'P 1'
#
loop_
_entity.id
_entity.type
_entity.pdbx_description
1 polymer ?
#
loop_
_entity_poly.entity_id
_entity_poly.type
_entity_poly.pdbx_seq_one_letter_code
_entity_poly.pdbx_strand_id
1 'polypeptide(L)'
;MPLHIDINLVIQSIFHPLLFAMNTLPGILVYTFLVSLLWVCGIHGDMTLEGIADPIFLQFLAANGTAFAHHQPLPYATAAGFSSLMVNVGGTGATITLVVLMLFSKSKTYRDLGRVAFPGALFEINEPVIFGFPIVMNPLTMIPFIVIPLILATGSYLLIHLGLMNAPVAMVPWTMPPIIGPLMATGWDWRAAVWSAVELVLAGAMYYPFFKVAEKGMLAKEKTSTD
;
A
#
# COMPACT_ATOMS: atom_id res chain seq x y z
N MET A 1 -39.16 -5.66 -32.01
CA MET A 1 -37.79 -5.97 -32.47
C MET A 1 -36.89 -5.79 -31.24
N PRO A 2 -36.34 -6.85 -30.63
CA PRO A 2 -35.41 -6.65 -29.52
C PRO A 2 -34.16 -5.94 -30.06
N LEU A 3 -33.76 -4.86 -29.40
CA LEU A 3 -32.49 -4.20 -29.67
C LEU A 3 -31.39 -5.23 -29.38
N HIS A 4 -30.61 -5.63 -30.40
CA HIS A 4 -29.43 -6.48 -30.26
C HIS A 4 -28.26 -5.73 -29.59
N ILE A 5 -28.56 -4.86 -28.62
CA ILE A 5 -27.55 -4.17 -27.83
C ILE A 5 -27.02 -5.18 -26.84
N ASP A 6 -25.80 -5.64 -27.08
CA ASP A 6 -25.04 -6.39 -26.10
C ASP A 6 -24.63 -5.42 -24.98
N ILE A 7 -25.42 -5.44 -23.90
CA ILE A 7 -25.25 -4.62 -22.71
C ILE A 7 -23.84 -4.80 -22.15
N ASN A 8 -23.24 -6.00 -22.25
CA ASN A 8 -21.87 -6.22 -21.79
C ASN A 8 -20.87 -5.45 -22.64
N LEU A 9 -21.05 -5.42 -23.97
CA LEU A 9 -20.19 -4.69 -24.90
C LEU A 9 -20.28 -3.17 -24.71
N VAL A 10 -21.49 -2.65 -24.45
CA VAL A 10 -21.70 -1.22 -24.15
C VAL A 10 -21.06 -0.83 -22.81
N ILE A 11 -21.27 -1.64 -21.77
CA ILE A 11 -20.65 -1.44 -20.45
C ILE A 11 -19.12 -1.50 -20.59
N GLN A 12 -18.57 -2.54 -21.21
CA GLN A 12 -17.13 -2.66 -21.43
C GLN A 12 -16.56 -1.45 -22.18
N SER A 13 -17.24 -0.95 -23.22
CA SER A 13 -16.78 0.20 -24.01
C SER A 13 -16.71 1.50 -23.19
N ILE A 14 -17.64 1.68 -22.24
CA ILE A 14 -17.66 2.86 -21.35
C ILE A 14 -16.54 2.77 -20.30
N PHE A 15 -16.28 1.59 -19.75
CA PHE A 15 -15.26 1.39 -18.71
C PHE A 15 -13.85 1.14 -19.25
N HIS A 16 -13.69 0.77 -20.51
CA HIS A 16 -12.39 0.45 -21.12
C HIS A 16 -11.30 1.53 -20.94
N PRO A 17 -11.59 2.84 -21.08
CA PRO A 17 -10.59 3.88 -20.82
C PRO A 17 -10.11 3.90 -19.37
N LEU A 18 -11.00 3.61 -18.41
CA LEU A 18 -10.68 3.53 -17.00
C LEU A 18 -9.86 2.27 -16.69
N LEU A 19 -10.19 1.13 -17.31
CA LEU A 19 -9.39 -0.10 -17.23
C LEU A 19 -7.98 0.13 -17.74
N PHE A 20 -7.82 0.75 -18.92
CA PHE A 20 -6.49 1.06 -19.44
C PHE A 20 -5.72 1.98 -18.50
N ALA A 21 -6.35 3.06 -18.03
CA ALA A 21 -5.69 4.04 -17.16
C ALA A 21 -5.17 3.38 -15.86
N MET A 22 -5.98 2.52 -15.22
CA MET A 22 -5.63 1.87 -13.95
C MET A 22 -4.49 0.85 -14.03
N ASN A 23 -4.12 0.39 -15.23
CA ASN A 23 -2.95 -0.46 -15.45
C ASN A 23 -1.69 0.31 -15.90
N THR A 24 -1.70 1.65 -15.83
CA THR A 24 -0.52 2.47 -16.15
C THR A 24 0.13 3.00 -14.88
N LEU A 25 1.44 3.30 -14.96
CA LEU A 25 2.16 3.94 -13.85
C LEU A 25 1.49 5.25 -13.39
N PRO A 26 1.11 6.21 -14.27
CA PRO A 26 0.41 7.41 -13.81
C PRO A 26 -0.94 7.10 -13.15
N GLY A 27 -1.71 6.15 -13.67
CA GLY A 27 -3.01 5.79 -13.10
C GLY A 27 -2.89 5.21 -11.70
N ILE A 28 -1.96 4.27 -11.49
CA ILE A 28 -1.76 3.68 -10.16
C ILE A 28 -1.17 4.68 -9.17
N LEU A 29 -0.30 5.60 -9.62
CA LEU A 29 0.20 6.68 -8.77
C LEU A 29 -0.89 7.66 -8.36
N VAL A 30 -1.83 8.00 -9.26
CA VAL A 30 -2.99 8.83 -8.91
C VAL A 30 -3.87 8.11 -7.89
N TYR A 31 -4.13 6.82 -8.08
CA TYR A 31 -4.88 6.01 -7.11
C TYR A 31 -4.21 6.01 -5.73
N THR A 32 -2.91 5.67 -5.66
CA THR A 32 -2.13 5.65 -4.42
C THR A 32 -2.07 7.03 -3.75
N PHE A 33 -1.94 8.10 -4.53
CA PHE A 33 -1.99 9.47 -4.02
C PHE A 33 -3.34 9.78 -3.38
N LEU A 34 -4.46 9.45 -4.04
CA LEU A 34 -5.80 9.69 -3.51
C LEU A 34 -6.08 8.87 -2.24
N VAL A 35 -5.68 7.60 -2.19
CA VAL A 35 -5.74 6.78 -0.97
C VAL A 35 -5.00 7.48 0.17
N SER A 36 -3.75 7.88 -0.08
CA SER A 36 -2.91 8.51 0.95
C SER A 36 -3.48 9.87 1.38
N LEU A 37 -4.03 10.64 0.44
CA LEU A 37 -4.64 11.94 0.69
C LEU A 37 -5.89 11.82 1.58
N LEU A 38 -6.73 10.81 1.35
CA LEU A 38 -7.90 10.56 2.18
C LEU A 38 -7.49 10.20 3.61
N TRP A 39 -6.47 9.36 3.78
CA TRP A 39 -5.94 8.98 5.08
C TRP A 39 -5.37 10.14 5.88
N VAL A 40 -4.59 11.03 5.25
CA VAL A 40 -4.10 12.24 5.95
C VAL A 40 -5.24 13.20 6.31
N CYS A 41 -6.38 13.09 5.62
CA CYS A 41 -7.62 13.79 5.96
C CYS A 41 -8.46 13.08 7.03
N GLY A 42 -8.05 11.91 7.53
CA GLY A 42 -8.77 11.13 8.54
C GLY A 42 -9.88 10.24 7.97
N ILE A 43 -9.94 10.07 6.65
CA ILE A 43 -10.88 9.18 5.96
C ILE A 43 -10.13 7.90 5.59
N HIS A 44 -10.75 6.74 5.77
CA HIS A 44 -10.11 5.47 5.42
C HIS A 44 -9.97 5.34 3.90
N GLY A 45 -8.81 5.70 3.36
CA GLY A 45 -8.58 5.87 1.92
C GLY A 45 -8.76 4.59 1.12
N ASP A 46 -8.23 3.47 1.62
CA ASP A 46 -8.33 2.17 0.93
C ASP A 46 -9.80 1.76 0.77
N MET A 47 -10.53 1.55 1.88
CA MET A 47 -11.96 1.20 1.88
C MET A 47 -12.82 2.17 1.07
N THR A 48 -12.49 3.47 1.05
CA THR A 48 -13.26 4.47 0.29
C THR A 48 -13.11 4.28 -1.21
N LEU A 49 -11.91 3.93 -1.70
CA LEU A 49 -11.63 3.79 -3.13
C LEU A 49 -11.75 2.36 -3.64
N GLU A 50 -11.73 1.35 -2.76
CA GLU A 50 -11.97 -0.06 -3.09
C GLU A 50 -13.29 -0.26 -3.85
N GLY A 51 -14.38 0.41 -3.44
CA GLY A 51 -15.69 0.29 -4.10
C GLY A 51 -15.69 0.67 -5.60
N ILE A 52 -14.68 1.42 -6.05
CA ILE A 52 -14.49 1.81 -7.45
C ILE A 52 -13.38 1.00 -8.11
N ALA A 53 -12.28 0.74 -7.39
CA ALA A 53 -11.08 0.15 -7.96
C ALA A 53 -11.08 -1.39 -7.95
N ASP A 54 -11.71 -2.02 -6.96
CA ASP A 54 -11.67 -3.48 -6.80
C ASP A 54 -12.24 -4.26 -7.98
N PRO A 55 -13.38 -3.88 -8.59
CA PRO A 55 -13.87 -4.60 -9.77
C PRO A 55 -12.84 -4.63 -10.92
N ILE A 56 -12.05 -3.56 -11.05
CA ILE A 56 -10.99 -3.42 -12.06
C ILE A 56 -9.79 -4.29 -11.71
N PHE A 57 -9.29 -4.18 -10.47
CA PHE A 57 -8.12 -4.94 -10.02
C PHE A 57 -8.40 -6.44 -9.94
N LEU A 58 -9.63 -6.86 -9.60
CA LEU A 58 -10.05 -8.26 -9.63
C LEU A 58 -10.15 -8.79 -11.07
N GLN A 59 -10.62 -7.97 -12.02
CA GLN A 59 -10.60 -8.35 -13.43
C GLN A 59 -9.16 -8.57 -13.93
N PHE A 60 -8.23 -7.69 -13.56
CA PHE A 60 -6.81 -7.85 -13.87
C PHE A 60 -6.22 -9.12 -13.26
N LEU A 61 -6.55 -9.41 -12.00
CA LEU A 61 -6.10 -10.62 -11.30
C LEU A 61 -6.62 -11.88 -11.99
N ALA A 62 -7.89 -11.91 -12.39
CA ALA A 62 -8.47 -13.05 -13.10
C ALA A 62 -7.76 -13.33 -14.44
N ALA A 63 -7.44 -12.27 -15.20
CA ALA A 63 -6.69 -12.38 -16.43
C ALA A 63 -5.24 -12.85 -16.19
N ASN A 64 -4.57 -12.32 -15.17
CA ASN A 64 -3.23 -12.77 -14.76
C ASN A 64 -3.22 -14.23 -14.32
N GLY A 65 -4.18 -14.67 -13.52
CA GLY A 65 -4.29 -16.05 -13.07
C GLY A 65 -4.49 -17.03 -14.23
N THR A 66 -5.30 -16.64 -15.23
CA THR A 66 -5.47 -17.42 -16.46
C THR A 66 -4.17 -17.50 -17.26
N ALA A 67 -3.49 -16.37 -17.49
CA ALA A 67 -2.21 -16.34 -18.19
C ALA A 67 -1.15 -17.18 -17.45
N PHE A 68 -1.08 -17.07 -16.13
CA PHE A 68 -0.15 -17.82 -15.28
C PHE A 68 -0.38 -19.34 -15.38
N ALA A 69 -1.63 -19.80 -15.34
CA ALA A 69 -1.98 -21.21 -15.48
C ALA A 69 -1.62 -21.80 -16.86
N HIS A 70 -1.56 -20.96 -17.88
CA HIS A 70 -1.16 -21.34 -19.24
C HIS A 70 0.30 -21.01 -19.57
N HIS A 71 1.11 -20.59 -18.59
CA HIS A 71 2.50 -20.17 -18.79
C HIS A 71 2.67 -19.05 -19.83
N GLN A 72 1.70 -18.13 -19.88
CA GLN A 72 1.70 -16.97 -20.77
C GLN A 72 2.17 -15.70 -20.03
N PRO A 73 2.62 -14.67 -20.76
CA PRO A 73 2.97 -13.38 -20.15
C PRO A 73 1.79 -12.77 -19.38
N LEU A 74 2.07 -12.22 -18.20
CA LEU A 74 1.06 -11.60 -17.34
C LEU A 74 0.64 -10.23 -17.91
N PRO A 75 -0.64 -10.02 -18.26
CA PRO A 75 -1.08 -8.81 -18.97
C PRO A 75 -1.16 -7.55 -18.10
N TYR A 76 -1.38 -7.68 -16.79
CA TYR A 76 -1.66 -6.53 -15.91
C TYR A 76 -0.68 -6.45 -14.75
N ALA A 77 0.02 -5.32 -14.60
CA ALA A 77 0.95 -5.12 -13.51
C ALA A 77 0.23 -4.80 -12.19
N THR A 78 -0.89 -4.07 -12.26
CA THR A 78 -1.59 -3.49 -11.10
C THR A 78 -2.80 -4.32 -10.67
N ALA A 79 -2.74 -5.64 -10.87
CA ALA A 79 -3.79 -6.57 -10.44
C ALA A 79 -4.02 -6.52 -8.92
N ALA A 80 -5.17 -7.02 -8.46
CA ALA A 80 -5.49 -7.09 -7.03
C ALA A 80 -4.35 -7.78 -6.25
N GLY A 81 -3.94 -7.18 -5.15
CA GLY A 81 -2.71 -7.51 -4.43
C GLY A 81 -1.56 -6.54 -4.67
N PHE A 82 -1.53 -5.81 -5.80
CA PHE A 82 -0.47 -4.82 -6.09
C PHE A 82 -0.46 -3.71 -5.02
N SER A 83 -1.57 -3.01 -4.86
CA SER A 83 -1.66 -1.90 -3.90
C SER A 83 -1.64 -2.40 -2.46
N SER A 84 -2.42 -3.44 -2.14
CA SER A 84 -2.57 -3.91 -0.78
C SER A 84 -1.31 -4.60 -0.24
N LEU A 85 -0.65 -5.46 -1.01
CA LEU A 85 0.45 -6.28 -0.48
C LEU A 85 1.84 -5.74 -0.83
N MET A 86 1.97 -5.00 -1.94
CA MET A 86 3.27 -4.48 -2.40
C MET A 86 3.44 -3.00 -2.06
N VAL A 87 2.40 -2.18 -2.25
CA VAL A 87 2.49 -0.75 -1.92
C VAL A 87 2.27 -0.48 -0.44
N ASN A 88 1.23 -1.06 0.15
CA ASN A 88 0.84 -0.87 1.55
C ASN A 88 1.57 -1.84 2.50
N VAL A 89 2.89 -2.01 2.31
CA VAL A 89 3.70 -2.98 3.07
C VAL A 89 3.67 -2.70 4.59
N GLY A 90 2.92 -3.50 5.34
CA GLY A 90 2.71 -3.27 6.77
C GLY A 90 1.80 -2.07 7.07
N GLY A 91 0.76 -1.94 6.25
CA GLY A 91 -0.28 -0.92 6.29
C GLY A 91 -0.01 0.25 5.33
N THR A 92 -1.05 1.01 5.05
CA THR A 92 -0.99 2.21 4.18
C THR A 92 0.09 3.17 4.67
N GLY A 93 0.95 3.63 3.76
CA GLY A 93 2.12 4.44 4.11
C GLY A 93 3.38 3.65 4.42
N ALA A 94 3.34 2.31 4.46
CA ALA A 94 4.41 1.44 4.97
C ALA A 94 4.69 1.64 6.48
N THR A 95 3.61 1.81 7.24
CA THR A 95 3.62 2.25 8.64
C THR A 95 4.22 1.26 9.64
N ILE A 96 4.35 -0.01 9.31
CA ILE A 96 5.10 -0.97 10.16
C ILE A 96 6.52 -0.47 10.44
N THR A 97 7.13 0.24 9.48
CA THR A 97 8.47 0.79 9.64
C THR A 97 8.49 1.92 10.68
N LEU A 98 7.45 2.76 10.71
CA LEU A 98 7.23 3.73 11.79
C LEU A 98 7.01 3.05 13.14
N VAL A 99 6.26 1.94 13.19
CA VAL A 99 6.05 1.17 14.42
C VAL A 99 7.37 0.63 14.96
N VAL A 100 8.21 0.08 14.08
CA VAL A 100 9.56 -0.38 14.47
C VAL A 100 10.38 0.78 15.03
N LEU A 101 10.37 1.96 14.40
CA LEU A 101 11.04 3.15 14.94
C LEU A 101 10.49 3.56 16.32
N MET A 102 9.17 3.48 16.50
CA MET A 102 8.50 3.78 17.77
C MET A 102 8.89 2.83 18.90
N LEU A 103 9.04 1.52 18.63
CA LEU A 103 9.46 0.54 19.64
C LEU A 103 10.82 0.88 20.26
N PHE A 104 11.71 1.53 19.50
CA PHE A 104 13.02 1.98 19.94
C PHE A 104 13.07 3.48 20.30
N SER A 105 11.92 4.14 20.38
CA SER A 105 11.80 5.56 20.72
C SER A 105 12.31 5.86 22.13
N LYS A 106 12.89 7.05 22.29
CA LYS A 106 13.21 7.64 23.60
C LYS A 106 11.96 8.21 24.28
N SER A 107 10.95 8.62 23.51
CA SER A 107 9.67 9.08 24.05
C SER A 107 8.90 7.90 24.60
N LYS A 108 8.41 8.02 25.84
CA LYS A 108 7.58 6.99 26.46
C LYS A 108 6.26 6.83 25.70
N THR A 109 5.62 7.93 25.33
CA THR A 109 4.36 7.93 24.57
C THR A 109 4.50 7.17 23.26
N TYR A 110 5.54 7.45 22.47
CA TYR A 110 5.74 6.74 21.21
C TYR A 110 6.14 5.29 21.39
N ARG A 111 6.95 4.97 22.41
CA ARG A 111 7.29 3.57 22.69
C ARG A 111 6.08 2.74 23.11
N ASP A 112 5.20 3.29 23.93
CA ASP A 112 3.97 2.62 24.36
C ASP A 112 3.01 2.47 23.18
N LEU A 113 2.89 3.49 22.31
CA LEU A 113 2.14 3.40 21.06
C LEU A 113 2.68 2.29 20.15
N GLY A 114 4.00 2.22 19.94
CA GLY A 114 4.64 1.19 19.12
C GLY A 114 4.33 -0.22 19.63
N ARG A 115 4.32 -0.44 20.95
CA ARG A 115 3.97 -1.74 21.56
C ARG A 115 2.53 -2.14 21.31
N VAL A 116 1.61 -1.19 21.39
CA VAL A 116 0.17 -1.43 21.13
C VAL A 116 -0.08 -1.69 19.65
N ALA A 117 0.59 -0.94 18.76
CA ALA A 117 0.40 -1.03 17.32
C ALA A 117 1.08 -2.26 16.69
N PHE A 118 2.18 -2.75 17.26
CA PHE A 118 3.03 -3.78 16.64
C PHE A 118 2.30 -5.07 16.24
N PRO A 119 1.45 -5.69 17.09
CA PRO A 119 0.73 -6.89 16.70
C PRO A 119 -0.17 -6.67 15.48
N GLY A 120 -0.87 -5.53 15.39
CA GLY A 120 -1.70 -5.18 14.24
C GLY A 120 -0.87 -4.90 12.99
N ALA A 121 0.23 -4.17 13.14
CA ALA A 121 1.09 -3.80 12.03
C ALA A 121 1.72 -5.02 11.32
N LEU A 122 1.96 -6.12 12.03
CA LEU A 122 2.41 -7.39 11.44
C LEU A 122 1.40 -7.98 10.44
N PHE A 123 0.13 -7.62 10.57
CA PHE A 123 -0.97 -8.02 9.69
C PHE A 123 -1.54 -6.81 8.94
N GLU A 124 -0.69 -5.81 8.69
CA GLU A 124 -0.99 -4.61 7.90
C GLU A 124 -2.06 -3.67 8.50
N ILE A 125 -2.50 -3.91 9.73
CA ILE A 125 -3.46 -3.06 10.45
C ILE A 125 -2.70 -1.89 11.09
N ASN A 126 -3.02 -0.66 10.70
CA ASN A 126 -2.24 0.53 11.04
C ASN A 126 -3.02 1.68 11.69
N GLU A 127 -4.32 1.54 11.93
CA GLU A 127 -5.17 2.58 12.54
C GLU A 127 -4.61 3.09 13.88
N PRO A 128 -4.08 2.23 14.78
CA PRO A 128 -3.42 2.72 15.98
C PRO A 128 -2.30 3.73 15.69
N VAL A 129 -1.56 3.55 14.58
CA VAL A 129 -0.49 4.45 14.16
C VAL A 129 -1.05 5.69 13.48
N ILE A 130 -2.00 5.55 12.57
CA ILE A 130 -2.63 6.68 11.85
C ILE A 130 -3.20 7.70 12.83
N PHE A 131 -3.89 7.21 13.87
CA PHE A 131 -4.57 8.05 14.85
C PHE A 131 -3.73 8.35 16.10
N GLY A 132 -2.77 7.48 16.45
CA GLY A 132 -1.92 7.65 17.63
C GLY A 132 -0.62 8.42 17.37
N PHE A 133 -0.05 8.31 16.17
CA PHE A 133 1.03 9.16 15.70
C PHE A 133 0.40 10.31 14.91
N PRO A 134 0.90 11.56 15.02
CA PRO A 134 0.22 12.69 14.40
C PRO A 134 0.46 12.68 12.88
N ILE A 135 -0.18 11.77 12.15
CA ILE A 135 -0.18 11.65 10.67
C ILE A 135 -1.31 12.50 10.10
N VAL A 136 -2.52 12.32 10.65
CA VAL A 136 -3.72 13.05 10.23
C VAL A 136 -3.53 14.56 10.46
N MET A 137 -3.77 15.34 9.41
CA MET A 137 -3.69 16.81 9.40
C MET A 137 -2.35 17.40 9.88
N ASN A 138 -1.25 16.65 9.80
CA ASN A 138 0.07 17.13 10.19
C ASN A 138 0.99 17.28 8.97
N PRO A 139 1.38 18.51 8.60
CA PRO A 139 2.24 18.78 7.45
C PRO A 139 3.59 18.08 7.46
N LEU A 140 4.17 17.80 8.63
CA LEU A 140 5.48 17.15 8.72
C LEU A 140 5.42 15.68 8.34
N THR A 141 4.44 14.95 8.88
CA THR A 141 4.33 13.49 8.78
C THR A 141 3.46 13.05 7.61
N MET A 142 2.59 13.94 7.09
CA MET A 142 1.85 13.67 5.85
C MET A 142 2.78 13.55 4.64
N ILE A 143 3.93 14.24 4.63
CA ILE A 143 4.92 14.18 3.55
C ILE A 143 5.40 12.74 3.33
N PRO A 144 6.07 12.07 4.31
CA PRO A 144 6.50 10.70 4.11
C PRO A 144 5.30 9.75 3.93
N PHE A 145 4.17 10.01 4.60
CA PHE A 145 2.98 9.17 4.44
C PHE A 145 2.43 9.14 3.00
N ILE A 146 2.54 10.24 2.24
CA ILE A 146 2.13 10.30 0.84
C ILE A 146 3.26 9.86 -0.10
N VAL A 147 4.49 10.33 0.14
CA VAL A 147 5.61 10.14 -0.79
C VAL A 147 6.11 8.69 -0.79
N ILE A 148 6.13 8.03 0.37
CA ILE A 148 6.64 6.66 0.49
C ILE A 148 5.80 5.69 -0.37
N PRO A 149 4.47 5.60 -0.25
CA PRO A 149 3.64 4.77 -1.13
C PRO A 149 3.86 5.03 -2.61
N LEU A 150 4.05 6.29 -3.03
CA LEU A 150 4.30 6.61 -4.44
C LEU A 150 5.64 6.06 -4.93
N ILE A 151 6.68 6.09 -4.09
CA ILE A 151 7.98 5.49 -4.39
C ILE A 151 7.87 3.98 -4.47
N LEU A 152 7.19 3.34 -3.50
CA LEU A 152 7.00 1.89 -3.47
C LEU A 152 6.17 1.41 -4.67
N ALA A 153 5.08 2.10 -4.98
CA ALA A 153 4.26 1.84 -6.17
C ALA A 153 5.07 1.97 -7.46
N THR A 154 5.91 3.00 -7.57
CA THR A 154 6.80 3.16 -8.74
C THR A 154 7.78 2.00 -8.85
N GLY A 155 8.46 1.63 -7.76
CA GLY A 155 9.41 0.51 -7.75
C GLY A 155 8.76 -0.82 -8.10
N SER A 156 7.65 -1.15 -7.43
CA SER A 156 6.84 -2.35 -7.68
C SER A 156 6.38 -2.43 -9.14
N TYR A 157 5.82 -1.34 -9.67
CA TYR A 157 5.36 -1.27 -11.06
C TYR A 157 6.52 -1.50 -12.05
N LEU A 158 7.66 -0.83 -11.85
CA LEU A 158 8.81 -0.94 -12.75
C LEU A 158 9.40 -2.34 -12.74
N LEU A 159 9.53 -2.97 -11.57
CA LEU A 159 10.04 -4.35 -11.46
C LEU A 159 9.13 -5.33 -12.20
N ILE A 160 7.81 -5.17 -12.10
CA ILE A 160 6.85 -6.01 -12.82
C ILE A 160 6.89 -5.72 -14.31
N HIS A 161 6.85 -4.45 -14.71
CA HIS A 161 6.83 -4.03 -16.11
C HIS A 161 8.09 -4.45 -16.88
N LEU A 162 9.25 -4.45 -16.20
CA LEU A 162 10.53 -4.90 -16.76
C LEU A 162 10.71 -6.43 -16.72
N GLY A 163 9.74 -7.19 -16.21
CA GLY A 163 9.82 -8.65 -16.09
C GLY A 163 10.79 -9.15 -15.01
N LEU A 164 11.21 -8.26 -14.11
CA LEU A 164 12.11 -8.59 -12.99
C LEU A 164 11.36 -9.23 -11.82
N MET A 165 10.04 -9.12 -11.79
CA MET A 165 9.16 -9.71 -10.78
C MET A 165 7.79 -10.03 -11.40
N ASN A 166 7.15 -11.11 -10.97
CA ASN A 166 5.79 -11.41 -11.43
C ASN A 166 4.77 -10.39 -10.89
N ALA A 167 3.76 -10.09 -11.69
CA ALA A 167 2.55 -9.42 -11.20
C ALA A 167 1.74 -10.34 -10.27
N PRO A 168 0.77 -9.82 -9.50
CA PRO A 168 -0.15 -10.65 -8.74
C PRO A 168 -0.94 -11.61 -9.65
N VAL A 169 -0.99 -12.88 -9.27
CA VAL A 169 -1.66 -14.00 -9.98
C VAL A 169 -2.64 -14.76 -9.10
N ALA A 170 -2.60 -14.57 -7.78
CA ALA A 170 -3.47 -15.23 -6.83
C ALA A 170 -4.08 -14.23 -5.83
N MET A 171 -5.32 -14.48 -5.43
CA MET A 171 -5.97 -13.68 -4.39
C MET A 171 -5.38 -14.04 -3.03
N VAL A 172 -4.84 -13.05 -2.34
CA VAL A 172 -4.26 -13.17 -1.00
C VAL A 172 -4.89 -12.11 -0.11
N PRO A 173 -5.32 -12.44 1.12
CA PRO A 173 -5.84 -11.44 2.06
C PRO A 173 -4.82 -10.32 2.29
N TRP A 174 -5.26 -9.07 2.28
CA TRP A 174 -4.38 -7.92 2.53
C TRP A 174 -3.73 -7.98 3.91
N THR A 175 -4.33 -8.65 4.89
CA THR A 175 -3.74 -8.83 6.22
C THR A 175 -2.57 -9.83 6.26
N MET A 176 -2.18 -10.41 5.12
CA MET A 176 -1.04 -11.33 5.08
C MET A 176 0.24 -10.55 5.40
N PRO A 177 1.10 -11.04 6.32
CA PRO A 177 2.28 -10.29 6.72
C PRO A 177 3.18 -9.89 5.54
N PRO A 178 3.88 -8.74 5.65
CA PRO A 178 4.90 -8.33 4.69
C PRO A 178 5.86 -9.46 4.36
N ILE A 179 6.45 -9.44 3.16
CA ILE A 179 7.27 -10.52 2.60
C ILE A 179 6.45 -11.76 2.21
N ILE A 180 5.60 -12.29 3.10
CA ILE A 180 4.79 -13.49 2.84
C ILE A 180 3.65 -13.18 1.86
N GLY A 181 2.95 -12.07 2.07
CA GLY A 181 1.85 -11.62 1.21
C GLY A 181 2.25 -11.49 -0.26
N PRO A 182 3.25 -10.65 -0.60
CA PRO A 182 3.77 -10.51 -1.96
C PRO A 182 4.27 -11.82 -2.56
N LEU A 183 4.96 -12.64 -1.77
CA LEU A 183 5.44 -13.95 -2.22
C LEU A 183 4.28 -14.84 -2.66
N MET A 184 3.22 -14.95 -1.86
CA MET A 184 2.04 -15.76 -2.19
C MET A 184 1.27 -15.18 -3.37
N ALA A 185 1.08 -13.85 -3.41
CA ALA A 185 0.29 -13.17 -4.44
C ALA A 185 0.89 -13.33 -5.84
N THR A 186 2.22 -13.39 -5.93
CA THR A 186 2.98 -13.49 -7.20
C THR A 186 3.25 -14.93 -7.65
N GLY A 187 2.58 -15.91 -7.03
CA GLY A 187 2.73 -17.32 -7.38
C GLY A 187 4.03 -17.94 -6.85
N TRP A 188 4.44 -17.55 -5.65
CA TRP A 188 5.69 -17.95 -4.99
C TRP A 188 6.96 -17.44 -5.68
N ASP A 189 6.88 -16.28 -6.32
CA ASP A 189 8.05 -15.60 -6.86
C ASP A 189 8.92 -15.01 -5.73
N TRP A 190 10.06 -15.64 -5.44
CA TRP A 190 10.98 -15.20 -4.39
C TRP A 190 11.46 -13.75 -4.56
N ARG A 191 11.44 -13.22 -5.79
CA ARG A 191 11.83 -11.84 -6.09
C ARG A 191 10.88 -10.84 -5.42
N ALA A 192 9.60 -11.21 -5.26
CA ALA A 192 8.62 -10.40 -4.53
C ALA A 192 8.90 -10.35 -3.03
N ALA A 193 9.35 -11.45 -2.43
CA ALA A 193 9.78 -11.48 -1.03
C ALA A 193 11.00 -10.57 -0.81
N VAL A 194 11.98 -10.63 -1.71
CA VAL A 194 13.18 -9.79 -1.65
C VAL A 194 12.83 -8.32 -1.83
N TRP A 195 11.98 -8.00 -2.81
CA TRP A 195 11.51 -6.65 -3.02
C TRP A 195 10.75 -6.12 -1.79
N SER A 196 9.83 -6.88 -1.21
CA SER A 196 9.12 -6.48 0.01
C SER A 196 10.07 -6.19 1.19
N ALA A 197 11.15 -6.97 1.34
CA ALA A 197 12.19 -6.67 2.32
C ALA A 197 12.93 -5.35 2.02
N VAL A 198 13.19 -5.06 0.74
CA VAL A 198 13.77 -3.77 0.29
C VAL A 198 12.81 -2.62 0.58
N GLU A 199 11.51 -2.78 0.33
CA GLU A 199 10.48 -1.77 0.60
C GLU A 199 10.46 -1.39 2.09
N LEU A 200 10.52 -2.39 2.99
CA LEU A 200 10.59 -2.16 4.44
C LEU A 200 11.83 -1.36 4.84
N VAL A 201 13.00 -1.68 4.29
CA VAL A 201 14.24 -0.95 4.58
C VAL A 201 14.16 0.48 4.02
N LEU A 202 13.69 0.64 2.79
CA LEU A 202 13.57 1.91 2.12
C LEU A 202 12.58 2.83 2.86
N ALA A 203 11.38 2.34 3.17
CA ALA A 203 10.38 3.08 3.92
C ALA A 203 10.86 3.46 5.32
N GLY A 204 11.53 2.54 6.04
CA GLY A 204 12.12 2.84 7.34
C GLY A 204 13.19 3.94 7.26
N ALA A 205 14.06 3.90 6.27
CA ALA A 205 15.07 4.93 6.03
C ALA A 205 14.44 6.30 5.69
N MET A 206 13.38 6.31 4.86
CA MET A 206 12.65 7.53 4.48
C MET A 206 11.87 8.12 5.66
N TYR A 207 11.25 7.29 6.51
CA TYR A 207 10.54 7.77 7.70
C TYR A 207 11.46 8.27 8.80
N TYR A 208 12.66 7.71 8.93
CA TYR A 208 13.59 8.02 10.00
C TYR A 208 13.75 9.54 10.27
N PRO A 209 14.12 10.40 9.30
CA PRO A 209 14.31 11.83 9.56
C PRO A 209 13.03 12.50 10.10
N PHE A 210 11.87 12.20 9.54
CA PHE A 210 10.59 12.77 9.98
C PHE A 210 10.21 12.28 11.39
N PHE A 211 10.43 11.00 11.65
CA PHE A 211 10.21 10.41 12.97
C PHE A 211 11.09 11.08 14.03
N LYS A 212 12.38 11.34 13.76
CA LYS A 212 13.26 12.02 14.74
C LYS A 212 12.81 13.45 15.05
N VAL A 213 12.27 14.18 14.07
CA VAL A 213 11.70 15.51 14.30
C VAL A 213 10.44 15.41 15.19
N ALA A 214 9.54 14.48 14.89
CA ALA A 214 8.35 14.24 15.71
C ALA A 214 8.70 13.78 17.13
N GLU A 215 9.65 12.86 17.29
CA GLU A 215 10.14 12.34 18.56
C GLU A 215 10.72 13.46 19.44
N LYS A 216 11.51 14.37 18.85
CA LYS A 216 12.03 15.54 19.56
C LYS A 216 10.89 16.43 20.09
N GLY A 217 9.85 16.63 19.28
CA GLY A 217 8.65 17.38 19.70
C GLY A 217 7.91 16.70 20.85
N MET A 218 7.74 15.38 20.81
CA MET A 218 7.07 14.63 21.87
C MET A 218 7.89 14.63 23.17
N LEU A 219 9.21 14.44 23.10
CA LEU A 219 10.09 14.51 24.27
C LEU A 219 10.04 15.87 24.97
N ALA A 220 9.91 16.96 24.20
CA ALA A 220 9.74 18.29 24.79
C ALA A 220 8.41 18.40 25.57
N LYS A 221 7.32 17.85 25.00
CA LYS A 221 6.01 17.81 25.66
C LYS A 221 6.03 16.95 26.94
N GLU A 222 6.64 15.77 26.89
CA GLU A 222 6.75 14.87 28.04
C GLU A 222 7.48 15.53 29.22
N LYS A 223 8.53 16.33 28.95
CA LYS A 223 9.24 17.10 29.99
C LYS A 223 8.35 18.14 30.65
N THR A 224 7.65 18.96 29.85
CA THR A 224 6.76 20.00 30.38
C THR A 224 5.54 19.47 31.13
N SER A 225 5.14 18.21 30.91
CA SER A 225 4.03 17.58 31.64
C SER A 225 4.46 16.89 32.94
N THR A 226 5.76 16.82 33.21
CA THR A 226 6.32 16.24 34.45
C THR A 226 6.65 17.33 35.50
N ASP A 227 6.65 18.60 35.08
CA ASP A 227 6.77 19.79 35.94
C ASP A 227 5.37 20.33 36.31
#